data_AF-A0A0F9EPG9-F1
#
_entry.id   AF-A0A0F9EPG9-F1
#
_cell.length_a   1.000
_cell.length_b   1.000
_cell.length_c   1.000
_cell.angle_alpha   90.00
_cell.angle_beta   90.00
_cell.angle_gamma   90.00
#
_symmetry.space_group_name_H-M   'P 1'
#
loop_
_entity.id
_entity.type
_entity.pdbx_description
1 polymer ?
#
loop_
_entity_poly.entity_id
_entity_poly.type
_entity_poly.pdbx_seq_one_letter_code
_entity_poly.pdbx_strand_id
1 'polypeptide(L)'
;RDRLTPIEVVEMLVSVEGLPTIAHPRDLDNLEELLTKLKATGLVGMEVYYQDYTPDEVERLRALADKIGLIPLGGSDYHGFGGRHQREPGDIPLPDEPVERLLALARERGALERV
;
A
#
# COMPACT_ATOMS: atom_id res chain seq x y z
N ARG A 1 -1.55 -19.55 -16.88
CA ARG A 1 -1.86 -18.10 -16.98
C ARG A 1 -0.55 -17.37 -16.78
N ASP A 2 -0.11 -16.61 -17.78
CA ASP A 2 1.03 -15.73 -17.61
C ASP A 2 0.65 -14.63 -16.61
N ARG A 3 1.52 -14.41 -15.62
CA ARG A 3 1.35 -13.36 -14.62
C ARG A 3 2.31 -12.24 -14.97
N LEU A 4 1.83 -11.00 -14.91
CA LEU A 4 2.69 -9.83 -14.98
C LEU A 4 3.64 -9.82 -13.79
N THR A 5 4.86 -9.36 -14.02
CA THR A 5 5.80 -9.03 -12.96
C THR A 5 5.32 -7.82 -12.16
N PRO A 6 5.75 -7.66 -10.90
CA PRO A 6 5.40 -6.48 -10.11
C PRO A 6 5.75 -5.15 -10.78
N ILE A 7 6.87 -5.11 -11.53
CA ILE A 7 7.29 -3.91 -12.28
C ILE A 7 6.28 -3.61 -13.40
N GLU A 8 5.93 -4.60 -14.22
CA GLU A 8 4.94 -4.43 -15.30
C GLU A 8 3.57 -3.98 -14.77
N VAL A 9 3.15 -4.47 -13.59
CA VAL A 9 1.91 -4.03 -12.94
C VAL A 9 2.00 -2.56 -12.51
N VAL A 10 3.11 -2.15 -11.90
CA VAL A 10 3.32 -0.75 -11.50
C VAL A 10 3.34 0.17 -12.73
N GLU A 11 4.07 -0.19 -13.79
CA GLU A 11 4.10 0.57 -15.04
C GLU A 11 2.71 0.72 -15.66
N MET A 12 1.94 -0.38 -15.71
CA MET A 12 0.58 -0.37 -16.22
C MET A 12 -0.33 0.58 -15.41
N LEU A 13 -0.29 0.49 -14.09
CA LEU A 13 -1.10 1.35 -13.22
C LEU A 13 -0.70 2.83 -13.36
N VAL A 14 0.60 3.13 -13.43
CA VAL A 14 1.09 4.50 -13.66
C VAL A 14 0.65 5.04 -15.02
N SER A 15 0.63 4.20 -16.07
CA SER A 15 0.21 4.61 -17.42
C SER A 15 -1.24 5.11 -17.50
N VAL A 16 -2.06 4.73 -16.52
CA VAL A 16 -3.44 5.17 -16.38
C VAL A 16 -3.63 6.13 -15.21
N GLU A 17 -2.57 6.80 -14.76
CA GLU A 17 -2.55 7.75 -13.62
C GLU A 17 -2.96 7.12 -12.27
N GLY A 18 -2.93 5.78 -12.19
CA GLY A 18 -3.20 5.04 -10.98
C GLY A 18 -2.18 5.32 -9.88
N LEU A 19 -2.50 4.81 -8.70
CA LEU A 19 -1.72 4.96 -7.47
C LEU A 19 -1.31 3.57 -6.99
N PRO A 20 -0.24 2.98 -7.54
CA PRO A 20 0.16 1.62 -7.21
C PRO A 20 0.59 1.53 -5.74
N THR A 21 -0.02 0.61 -5.01
CA THR A 21 0.30 0.31 -3.61
C THR A 21 0.51 -1.18 -3.42
N ILE A 22 1.44 -1.56 -2.56
CA ILE A 22 1.69 -2.98 -2.24
C ILE A 22 0.95 -3.38 -0.96
N ALA A 23 0.18 -4.47 -1.05
CA ALA A 23 -0.59 -5.02 0.05
C ALA A 23 0.26 -5.96 0.92
N HIS A 24 0.01 -5.93 2.23
CA HIS A 24 0.56 -6.74 3.32
C HIS A 24 1.98 -7.30 3.02
N PRO A 25 2.99 -6.44 2.86
CA PRO A 25 4.28 -6.82 2.27
C PRO A 25 5.26 -7.49 3.25
N ARG A 26 4.87 -7.66 4.52
CA ARG A 26 5.75 -8.11 5.61
C ARG A 26 6.56 -9.36 5.28
N ASP A 27 5.93 -10.34 4.65
CA ASP A 27 6.50 -11.67 4.40
C ASP A 27 7.23 -11.80 3.05
N LEU A 28 7.47 -10.67 2.36
CA LEU A 28 8.22 -10.67 1.11
C LEU A 28 9.73 -10.68 1.38
N ASP A 29 10.45 -11.55 0.66
CA ASP A 29 11.91 -11.59 0.68
C ASP A 29 12.51 -10.31 0.08
N ASN A 30 13.66 -9.88 0.63
CA ASN A 30 14.39 -8.69 0.18
C ASN A 30 13.50 -7.44 0.04
N LEU A 31 12.56 -7.27 0.97
CA LEU A 31 11.51 -6.27 0.90
C LEU A 31 12.04 -4.85 0.59
N GLU A 32 13.09 -4.40 1.26
CA GLU A 32 13.65 -3.06 1.01
C GLU A 32 14.15 -2.89 -0.44
N GLU A 33 14.85 -3.90 -0.97
CA GLU A 33 15.36 -3.88 -2.35
C GLU A 33 14.20 -3.88 -3.35
N LEU A 34 13.18 -4.72 -3.10
CA LEU A 34 11.98 -4.78 -3.92
C LEU A 34 11.25 -3.43 -3.92
N LEU A 35 10.97 -2.87 -2.75
CA LEU A 35 10.30 -1.58 -2.61
C LEU A 35 11.09 -0.45 -3.27
N THR A 36 12.41 -0.46 -3.18
CA THR A 36 13.27 0.54 -3.83
C THR A 36 13.14 0.46 -5.36
N LYS A 37 13.14 -0.76 -5.93
CA LYS A 37 12.93 -0.95 -7.37
C LYS A 37 11.53 -0.50 -7.80
N LEU A 38 10.49 -0.91 -7.07
CA LEU A 38 9.11 -0.54 -7.39
C LEU A 38 8.86 0.97 -7.22
N LYS A 39 9.50 1.60 -6.23
CA LYS A 39 9.45 3.06 -6.05
C LYS A 39 10.04 3.78 -7.26
N ALA A 40 11.17 3.32 -7.78
CA ALA A 40 11.76 3.87 -9.00
C ALA A 40 10.86 3.70 -10.23
N THR A 41 10.02 2.66 -10.27
CA THR A 41 9.02 2.44 -11.33
C THR A 41 7.75 3.30 -11.16
N GLY A 42 7.42 3.72 -9.93
CA GLY A 42 6.28 4.60 -9.66
C GLY A 42 5.32 4.15 -8.54
N LEU A 43 5.71 3.16 -7.73
CA LEU A 43 4.98 2.78 -6.50
C LEU A 43 4.84 3.99 -5.57
N VAL A 44 3.63 4.20 -5.04
CA VAL A 44 3.32 5.38 -4.22
C VAL A 44 3.16 5.07 -2.75
N GLY A 45 2.73 3.86 -2.41
CA GLY A 45 2.44 3.48 -1.03
C GLY A 45 2.63 1.99 -0.76
N MET A 46 2.58 1.66 0.53
CA MET A 46 2.64 0.29 1.02
C MET A 46 1.73 0.14 2.23
N GLU A 47 1.21 -1.07 2.44
CA GLU A 47 0.46 -1.38 3.63
C GLU A 47 1.39 -1.51 4.84
N VAL A 48 1.06 -0.75 5.88
CA VAL A 48 1.76 -0.65 7.16
C VAL A 48 0.82 -0.99 8.31
N TYR A 49 -0.46 -0.62 8.20
CA TYR A 49 -1.48 -0.91 9.20
C TYR A 49 -2.34 -2.08 8.71
N TYR A 50 -2.14 -3.25 9.30
CA TYR A 50 -2.81 -4.50 8.90
C TYR A 50 -3.17 -5.33 10.14
N GLN A 51 -4.24 -6.11 10.06
CA GLN A 51 -4.83 -6.81 11.22
C GLN A 51 -3.88 -7.78 11.92
N ASP A 52 -2.97 -8.40 11.17
CA ASP A 52 -2.04 -9.42 11.68
C ASP A 52 -0.68 -8.84 12.09
N TYR A 53 -0.51 -7.51 12.05
CA TYR A 53 0.75 -6.87 12.42
C TYR A 53 0.75 -6.43 13.89
N THR A 54 1.80 -6.83 14.60
CA THR A 54 2.13 -6.33 15.93
C THR A 54 2.56 -4.86 15.86
N PRO A 55 2.48 -4.11 16.97
CA PRO A 55 2.97 -2.72 17.01
C PRO A 55 4.42 -2.55 16.52
N ASP A 56 5.30 -3.50 16.85
CA ASP A 56 6.70 -3.47 16.41
C ASP A 56 6.84 -3.68 14.89
N GLU A 57 6.00 -4.54 14.30
CA GLU A 57 5.95 -4.74 12.85
C GLU A 57 5.43 -3.49 12.13
N VAL A 58 4.40 -2.85 12.68
CA VAL A 58 3.87 -1.57 12.17
C VAL A 58 4.96 -0.51 12.21
N GLU A 59 5.66 -0.34 13.33
CA GLU A 59 6.73 0.66 13.46
C GLU A 59 7.88 0.39 12.48
N ARG A 60 8.30 -0.88 12.33
CA ARG A 60 9.34 -1.27 11.38
C ARG A 60 8.96 -0.94 9.94
N LEU A 61 7.73 -1.29 9.54
CA LEU A 61 7.24 -1.05 8.17
C LEU A 61 6.99 0.44 7.92
N ARG A 62 6.52 1.18 8.92
CA ARG A 62 6.40 2.64 8.87
C ARG A 62 7.76 3.29 8.64
N ALA A 63 8.79 2.93 9.40
CA ALA A 63 10.14 3.45 9.23
C ALA A 63 10.71 3.11 7.83
N LEU A 64 10.40 1.92 7.31
CA LEU A 64 10.79 1.52 5.95
C LEU A 64 10.05 2.35 4.88
N ALA A 65 8.75 2.59 5.06
CA ALA A 65 7.96 3.44 4.18
C ALA A 65 8.53 4.87 4.14
N ASP A 66 8.84 5.45 5.30
CA ASP A 66 9.44 6.78 5.43
C ASP A 66 10.82 6.83 4.75
N LYS A 67 11.67 5.82 4.98
CA LYS A 67 13.00 5.71 4.36
C LYS A 67 12.94 5.72 2.82
N ILE A 68 11.95 5.06 2.23
CA ILE A 68 11.80 4.93 0.77
C ILE A 68 10.94 6.05 0.17
N GLY A 69 10.20 6.80 1.01
CA GLY A 69 9.26 7.83 0.58
C GLY A 69 7.96 7.25 0.03
N LEU A 70 7.44 6.20 0.67
CA LEU A 70 6.13 5.59 0.40
C LEU A 70 5.09 6.09 1.40
N ILE A 71 3.84 6.18 0.96
CA ILE A 71 2.70 6.50 1.84
C ILE A 71 2.35 5.25 2.68
N PRO A 72 2.34 5.32 4.02
CA PRO A 72 2.06 4.18 4.90
C PRO A 72 0.56 3.97 5.06
N LEU A 73 -0.04 3.14 4.21
CA LEU A 73 -1.48 2.89 4.14
C LEU A 73 -1.92 1.69 4.98
N GLY A 74 -3.21 1.39 5.00
CA GLY A 74 -3.78 0.29 5.75
C GLY A 74 -5.10 -0.22 5.17
N GLY A 75 -5.43 -1.47 5.49
CA GLY A 75 -6.62 -2.15 5.03
C GLY A 75 -6.96 -3.34 5.90
N SER A 76 -8.25 -3.68 6.00
CA SER A 76 -8.72 -4.83 6.78
C SER A 76 -8.60 -6.16 6.04
N ASP A 77 -8.46 -6.10 4.71
CA ASP A 77 -8.58 -7.27 3.83
C ASP A 77 -9.82 -8.12 4.15
N TYR A 78 -10.95 -7.42 4.34
CA TYR A 78 -12.20 -8.03 4.76
C TYR A 78 -12.82 -8.90 3.65
N HIS A 79 -13.19 -10.11 4.01
CA HIS A 79 -13.75 -11.12 3.09
C HIS A 79 -15.11 -11.69 3.55
N GLY A 80 -15.65 -11.25 4.70
CA GLY A 80 -16.97 -11.67 5.18
C GLY A 80 -17.11 -13.12 5.63
N PHE A 81 -15.98 -13.82 5.86
CA PHE A 81 -15.98 -15.20 6.35
C PHE A 81 -16.35 -15.31 7.83
N GLY A 82 -16.27 -14.20 8.58
CA GLY A 82 -16.47 -14.18 10.02
C GLY A 82 -15.31 -14.85 10.77
N GLY A 83 -15.02 -14.37 11.98
CA GLY A 83 -13.95 -14.92 12.80
C GLY A 83 -13.30 -13.88 13.69
N ARG A 84 -12.68 -14.34 14.78
CA ARG A 84 -12.10 -13.45 15.82
C ARG A 84 -10.90 -12.63 15.33
N HIS A 85 -10.31 -13.03 14.20
CA HIS A 85 -9.10 -12.43 13.64
C HIS A 85 -9.39 -11.51 12.45
N GLN A 86 -10.61 -11.52 11.91
CA GLN A 86 -10.99 -10.62 10.82
C GLN A 86 -11.43 -9.28 11.39
N ARG A 87 -10.73 -8.22 11.01
CA ARG A 87 -11.14 -6.83 11.28
C ARG A 87 -12.27 -6.43 10.36
N GLU A 88 -13.24 -5.70 10.89
CA GLU A 88 -14.31 -5.10 10.07
C GLU A 88 -13.75 -3.94 9.21
N PRO A 89 -14.42 -3.60 8.09
CA PRO A 89 -14.08 -2.39 7.35
C PRO A 89 -14.10 -1.15 8.26
N GLY A 90 -12.99 -0.40 8.28
CA GLY A 90 -12.81 0.78 9.13
C GLY A 90 -12.28 0.52 10.55
N ASP A 91 -12.04 -0.75 10.94
CA ASP A 91 -11.51 -1.11 12.26
C ASP A 91 -9.97 -1.25 12.31
N ILE A 92 -9.28 -0.86 11.23
CA ILE A 92 -7.82 -0.76 11.20
C ILE A 92 -7.41 0.61 11.74
N PRO A 93 -6.46 0.69 12.69
CA PRO A 93 -6.02 1.95 13.28
C PRO A 93 -5.07 2.72 12.34
N LEU A 94 -5.50 2.96 11.10
CA LEU A 94 -4.82 3.79 10.11
C LEU A 94 -5.08 5.27 10.46
N PRO A 95 -4.04 6.12 10.63
CA PRO A 95 -4.23 7.56 10.79
C PRO A 95 -4.84 8.21 9.53
N ASP A 96 -5.39 9.42 9.67
CA ASP A 96 -5.98 10.15 8.54
C ASP A 96 -4.91 10.68 7.56
N GLU A 97 -3.73 11.09 8.05
CA GLU A 97 -2.68 11.74 7.24
C GLU A 97 -2.25 10.94 5.99
N PRO A 98 -2.03 9.62 6.05
CA PRO A 98 -1.71 8.83 4.85
C PRO A 98 -2.84 8.84 3.81
N VAL A 99 -4.10 8.86 4.26
CA VAL A 99 -5.28 8.93 3.39
C VAL A 99 -5.35 10.30 2.73
N GLU A 100 -5.15 11.37 3.49
CA GLU A 100 -5.10 12.75 2.97
C GLU A 100 -4.01 12.90 1.90
N ARG A 101 -2.82 12.35 2.14
CA ARG A 101 -1.72 12.33 1.17
C ARG A 101 -2.04 11.56 -0.10
N LEU A 102 -2.69 10.39 0.03
CA LEU A 102 -3.09 9.60 -1.12
C LEU A 102 -4.13 10.36 -1.96
N LEU A 103 -5.11 10.99 -1.32
CA LEU A 103 -6.13 11.79 -1.98
C LEU A 103 -5.55 13.05 -2.64
N ALA A 104 -4.59 13.72 -2.01
CA ALA A 104 -3.89 14.85 -2.61
C ALA A 104 -3.14 14.42 -3.88
N LEU A 105 -2.39 13.32 -3.81
CA LEU A 105 -1.69 12.77 -4.96
C LEU A 105 -2.64 12.31 -6.08
N ALA A 106 -3.82 11.78 -5.71
CA ALA A 106 -4.86 11.41 -6.67
C ALA A 106 -5.38 12.63 -7.46
N ARG A 107 -5.56 13.78 -6.79
CA ARG A 107 -5.95 15.04 -7.44
C ARG A 107 -4.84 15.54 -8.37
N GLU A 108 -3.59 15.55 -7.89
CA GLU A 108 -2.43 15.99 -8.69
C GLU A 108 -2.25 15.17 -9.97
N ARG A 109 -2.56 13.87 -9.93
CA ARG A 109 -2.46 12.97 -11.08
C ARG A 109 -3.69 13.00 -12.00
N GLY A 110 -4.73 13.76 -11.70
CA GLY A 110 -5.99 13.75 -12.47
C GLY A 110 -6.83 12.46 -12.27
N ALA A 111 -6.46 11.60 -11.33
CA ALA A 111 -7.10 10.30 -11.12
C ALA A 111 -8.54 10.42 -10.60
N LEU A 112 -8.91 11.54 -9.98
CA LEU A 112 -10.26 11.79 -9.45
C LEU A 112 -11.17 12.59 -10.42
N GLU A 113 -10.64 13.07 -11.54
CA GLU A 113 -11.37 13.92 -12.49
C GLU A 113 -11.99 13.11 -13.64
N ARG A 114 -11.68 11.81 -13.72
CA ARG A 114 -12.27 10.88 -14.69
C ARG A 114 -13.55 10.26 -14.12
N VAL A 115 -14.65 11.02 -14.13
CA VAL A 115 -16.00 10.52 -13.85
C VAL A 115 -16.94 10.89 -15.00
#